data_AF-A0A522WC73-F1
#
_entry.id   AF-A0A522WC73-F1
#
_cell.length_a   1.000
_cell.length_b   1.000
_cell.length_c   1.000
_cell.angle_alpha   90.00
_cell.angle_beta   90.00
_cell.angle_gamma   90.00
#
_symmetry.space_group_name_H-M   'P 1'
#
loop_
_entity.id
_entity.type
_entity.pdbx_description
1 polymer ?
#
loop_
_entity_poly.entity_id
_entity_poly.type
_entity_poly.pdbx_seq_one_letter_code
_entity_poly.pdbx_strand_id
1 'polypeptide(L)' 'MLRCDFCGVDTELVARVALDKDYDRLTVRHEKRYACPACSEKKEKERLKRAAEKPAVSVKQ' A
#
# COMPACT_ATOMS: atom_id res chain seq x y z
N MET A 1 -19.39 10.52 4.42
CA MET A 1 -18.46 9.62 5.13
C MET A 1 -17.81 8.71 4.11
N LEU A 2 -16.50 8.48 4.23
CA LEU A 2 -15.72 7.64 3.32
C LEU A 2 -15.51 6.27 3.97
N ARG A 3 -15.71 5.19 3.24
CA ARG A 3 -15.56 3.84 3.78
C ARG A 3 -14.18 3.29 3.47
N CYS A 4 -13.52 2.73 4.48
CA CYS A 4 -12.25 2.05 4.29
C CYS A 4 -12.45 0.68 3.62
N ASP A 5 -11.75 0.41 2.51
CA ASP A 5 -11.81 -0.88 1.80
C ASP A 5 -11.11 -2.02 2.56
N PHE A 6 -10.36 -1.71 3.63
CA PHE A 6 -9.60 -2.70 4.40
C PHE A 6 -10.28 -3.13 5.69
N CYS A 7 -10.79 -2.19 6.48
CA CYS A 7 -11.48 -2.48 7.73
C CYS A 7 -12.99 -2.28 7.67
N GLY A 8 -13.52 -1.70 6.59
CA GLY A 8 -14.94 -1.46 6.40
C GLY A 8 -15.54 -0.34 7.25
N VAL A 9 -14.73 0.37 8.04
CA VAL A 9 -15.14 1.47 8.93
C VAL A 9 -15.34 2.75 8.15
N ASP A 10 -16.35 3.53 8.55
CA ASP A 10 -16.62 4.87 8.02
C ASP A 10 -15.73 5.91 8.70
N THR A 11 -15.06 6.73 7.90
CA THR A 11 -14.11 7.74 8.35
C THR A 11 -14.32 9.05 7.59
N GLU A 12 -13.75 10.13 8.12
CA GLU A 12 -13.75 11.44 7.45
C GLU A 12 -12.66 11.52 6.36
N LEU A 13 -11.61 10.71 6.50
CA LEU A 13 -10.43 10.74 5.66
C LEU A 13 -10.02 9.32 5.26
N VAL A 14 -9.76 9.13 3.97
CA VAL A 14 -9.14 7.91 3.43
C VAL A 14 -7.97 8.28 2.51
N ALA A 15 -6.91 7.49 2.55
CA ALA A 15 -5.75 7.59 1.69
C ALA A 15 -5.83 6.54 0.58
N ARG A 16 -5.45 6.91 -0.64
CA ARG A 16 -5.38 5.97 -1.76
C ARG A 16 -4.16 5.08 -1.62
N VAL A 17 -4.35 3.77 -1.67
CA VAL A 17 -3.28 2.79 -1.56
C VAL A 17 -3.10 2.09 -2.90
N ALA A 18 -1.92 2.26 -3.51
CA ALA A 18 -1.50 1.46 -4.66
C ALA A 18 -0.91 0.14 -4.15
N LEU A 19 -1.49 -0.98 -4.57
CA LEU A 19 -0.99 -2.32 -4.32
C LEU A 19 -0.34 -2.85 -5.60
N ASP A 20 0.66 -2.15 -6.11
CA ASP A 20 1.39 -2.59 -7.28
C ASP A 20 2.27 -3.78 -6.85
N LYS A 21 1.83 -5.01 -7.13
CA LYS A 21 2.61 -6.21 -6.80
C LYS A 21 3.88 -6.33 -7.66
N ASP A 22 3.80 -5.93 -8.92
CA ASP A 22 4.83 -6.25 -9.92
C ASP A 22 5.32 -5.04 -10.72
N TYR A 23 5.00 -3.81 -10.29
CA TYR A 23 5.35 -2.57 -11.02
C TYR A 23 4.89 -2.53 -12.49
N ASP A 24 4.01 -3.44 -12.90
CA ASP A 24 3.50 -3.53 -14.26
C ASP A 24 2.36 -2.52 -14.43
N ARG A 25 2.76 -1.25 -14.59
CA ARG A 25 1.88 -0.07 -14.59
C ARG A 25 1.14 0.14 -15.90
N LEU A 26 1.57 -0.53 -16.97
CA LEU A 26 1.08 -0.28 -18.34
C LEU A 26 0.01 -1.28 -18.77
N THR A 27 0.02 -2.50 -18.23
CA THR A 27 -0.80 -3.62 -18.72
C THR A 27 -1.88 -4.07 -17.73
N VAL A 28 -1.67 -3.88 -16.42
CA VAL A 28 -2.60 -4.37 -15.40
C VAL A 28 -3.45 -3.24 -14.85
N ARG A 29 -4.79 -3.37 -14.98
CA ARG A 29 -5.73 -2.47 -14.28
C ARG A 29 -5.68 -2.75 -12.78
N HIS A 30 -4.94 -1.93 -12.05
CA HIS A 30 -4.92 -1.97 -10.59
C HIS A 30 -6.20 -1.37 -10.01
N GLU A 31 -6.91 -2.12 -9.18
CA GLU A 31 -8.06 -1.61 -8.44
C GLU A 31 -7.62 -0.49 -7.48
N LYS A 32 -8.27 0.66 -7.56
CA LYS A 32 -8.05 1.77 -6.62
C LYS A 32 -8.68 1.38 -5.29
N ARG A 33 -7.87 1.18 -4.26
CA ARG A 33 -8.33 0.91 -2.90
C ARG A 33 -8.01 2.08 -1.98
N TYR A 34 -8.88 2.32 -1.03
CA TYR A 34 -8.81 3.41 -0.07
C TYR A 34 -8.70 2.87 1.35
N ALA A 35 -7.74 3.38 2.11
CA ALA A 35 -7.49 2.99 3.48
C ALA A 35 -7.74 4.16 4.43
N CYS A 36 -8.34 3.90 5.59
CA CYS A 36 -8.34 4.86 6.68
C CYS A 36 -6.91 5.12 7.19
N PRO A 37 -6.69 6.18 7.99
CA PRO A 37 -5.36 6.53 8.51
C PRO A 37 -4.70 5.36 9.26
N ALA A 38 -5.46 4.66 10.09
CA ALA A 38 -4.96 3.50 10.83
C ALA A 38 -4.50 2.34 9.92
N CYS A 39 -5.28 2.00 8.89
CA CYS A 39 -4.91 0.96 7.93
C CYS A 39 -3.73 1.37 7.04
N SER A 40 -3.66 2.65 6.68
CA SER A 40 -2.55 3.22 5.92
C SER A 40 -1.24 3.14 6.71
N GLU A 41 -1.25 3.58 7.98
CA GLU A 41 -0.08 3.51 8.85
C GLU A 41 0.40 2.07 9.09
N LYS A 42 -0.53 1.12 9.29
CA LYS A 42 -0.17 -0.28 9.48
C LYS A 42 0.57 -0.83 8.27
N LYS A 43 0.06 -0.56 7.07
CA LYS A 43 0.72 -0.95 5.81
C LYS A 43 2.07 -0.29 5.64
N GLU A 44 2.19 0.99 5.96
CA GLU A 44 3.45 1.72 5.82
C GLU A 44 4.50 1.17 6.79
N LYS A 45 4.12 0.86 8.04
CA LYS A 45 5.01 0.18 9.00
C LYS A 45 5.46 -1.18 8.49
N GLU A 46 4.58 -1.96 7.87
CA GLU A 46 4.95 -3.23 7.24
C GLU A 46 5.90 -3.03 6.05
N ARG A 47 5.69 -2.01 5.21
CA ARG A 47 6.59 -1.64 4.11
C ARG A 47 7.98 -1.29 4.63
N LEU A 48 8.07 -0.45 5.66
CA LEU A 48 9.32 -0.04 6.29
C LEU A 48 10.05 -1.23 6.92
N LYS A 49 9.33 -2.14 7.61
CA LYS A 49 9.91 -3.38 8.14
C LYS A 49 10.50 -4.25 7.02
N ARG A 50 9.73 -4.50 5.95
CA ARG A 50 10.20 -5.27 4.78
C ARG A 50 11.39 -4.61 4.07
N ALA A 51 11.42 -3.27 4.02
CA ALA A 51 12.53 -2.53 3.44
C ALA A 51 13.79 -2.60 4.32
N ALA A 52 13.64 -2.61 5.64
CA ALA A 52 14.75 -2.82 6.58
C ALA A 52 15.27 -4.27 6.57
N GLU A 53 14.39 -5.25 6.34
CA GLU A 53 14.74 -6.68 6.31
C GLU A 53 15.34 -7.15 4.97
N LYS A 54 15.07 -6.46 3.86
CA LYS A 54 15.70 -6.80 2.57
C LYS A 54 17.11 -6.19 2.51
N PRO A 55 18.19 -7.00 2.53
CA PRO A 55 19.50 -6.48 2.18
C PRO A 55 19.44 -6.01 0.72
N ALA A 56 20.12 -4.89 0.45
CA ALA A 56 20.26 -4.32 -0.87
C ALA A 56 20.51 -5.43 -1.90
N VAL A 57 19.57 -5.62 -2.83
CA VAL A 57 19.80 -6.49 -3.98
C VAL A 57 20.98 -5.88 -4.73
N SER A 58 22.16 -6.50 -4.59
CA SER A 58 23.35 -6.18 -5.38
C SER A 58 23.00 -6.34 -6.85
N VAL A 59 22.68 -5.23 -7.50
CA VAL A 59 22.73 -5.12 -8.96
C VAL A 59 24.22 -5.20 -9.31
N LYS A 60 24.70 -6.40 -9.64
CA LYS A 60 26.00 -6.56 -10.29
C LYS A 60 25.86 -6.03 -11.72
N GLN A 61 26.59 -4.96 -12.02
CA GLN A 61 26.89 -4.49 -13.36
C GLN A 61 27.84 -5.45 -14.07
#